data_AF-X1SI60-F1
#
_entry.id   AF-X1SI60-F1
#
_cell.length_a   1.000
_cell.length_b   1.000
_cell.length_c   1.000
_cell.angle_alpha   90.00
_cell.angle_beta   90.00
_cell.angle_gamma   90.00
#
_symmetry.space_group_name_H-M   'P 1'
#
loop_
_entity.id
_entity.type
_entity.pdbx_description
1 polymer ?
#
loop_
_entity_poly.entity_id
_entity_poly.type
_entity_poly.pdbx_seq_one_letter_code
_entity_poly.pdbx_strand_id
1 'polypeptide(L)'
;MTSIVQKWLQKDIAFIFGKPVSAIKGNQQVSAVIVGEEEIPADIVLISAGMRPNVDIAMKAGIETGESRGIVTDRSLRVKKGES
;
A
#
# COMPACT_ATOMS: atom_id res chain seq x y z
N MET A 1 8.59 12.68 4.28
CA MET A 1 8.45 12.58 5.75
C MET A 1 8.83 13.93 6.34
N THR A 2 8.02 14.49 7.25
CA THR A 2 8.34 15.78 7.87
C THR A 2 9.47 15.61 8.89
N SER A 3 10.48 16.48 8.86
CA SER A 3 11.76 16.34 9.58
C SER A 3 11.64 16.20 11.11
N ILE A 4 10.60 16.77 11.71
CA ILE A 4 10.37 16.75 13.16
C ILE A 4 10.03 15.33 13.64
N VAL A 5 9.13 14.63 12.94
CA VAL A 5 8.67 13.29 13.32
C VAL A 5 9.80 12.29 13.26
N GLN A 6 10.61 12.36 12.19
CA GLN A 6 11.78 11.52 12.04
C GLN A 6 12.77 11.72 13.19
N LYS A 7 13.05 12.98 13.56
CA LYS A 7 13.99 13.30 14.65
C LYS A 7 13.56 12.71 15.99
N TRP A 8 12.26 12.62 16.25
CA TRP A 8 11.71 12.02 17.46
C TRP A 8 11.86 10.49 17.47
N LEU A 9 11.56 9.84 16.34
CA LEU A 9 11.47 8.38 16.27
C LEU A 9 12.82 7.68 16.01
N GLN A 10 13.82 8.39 15.47
CA GLN A 10 15.11 7.79 15.09
C GLN A 10 15.92 7.21 16.26
N LYS A 11 15.53 7.45 17.52
CA LYS A 11 16.17 6.84 18.68
C LYS A 11 15.85 5.35 18.79
N ASP A 12 14.63 4.98 18.39
CA ASP A 12 14.09 3.63 18.58
C ASP A 12 13.78 2.93 17.24
N ILE A 13 13.73 3.70 16.14
CA ILE A 13 13.37 3.21 14.81
C ILE A 13 14.50 3.49 13.82
N ALA A 14 14.97 2.43 13.15
CA ALA A 14 15.85 2.55 12.01
C ALA A 14 15.06 2.97 10.77
N PHE A 15 15.50 4.06 10.12
CA PHE A 15 14.88 4.55 8.88
C PHE A 15 15.75 4.19 7.68
N ILE A 16 15.17 3.48 6.71
CA ILE A 16 15.81 3.13 5.45
C ILE A 16 15.03 3.79 4.32
N PHE A 17 15.67 4.73 3.63
CA PHE A 17 15.05 5.50 2.54
C PHE A 17 15.72 5.18 1.20
N GLY A 18 15.01 5.42 0.11
CA GLY A 18 15.54 5.27 -1.26
C GLY A 18 15.83 3.84 -1.70
N LYS A 19 15.61 2.84 -0.84
CA LYS A 19 15.78 1.42 -1.14
C LYS A 19 14.42 0.72 -1.19
N PRO A 20 14.03 0.09 -2.31
CA PRO A 20 12.81 -0.69 -2.38
C PRO A 20 12.97 -2.02 -1.62
N VAL A 21 11.86 -2.52 -1.06
CA VAL A 21 11.77 -3.90 -0.56
C VAL A 21 11.50 -4.81 -1.75
N SER A 22 12.38 -5.78 -2.01
CA SER A 22 12.30 -6.66 -3.18
C SER A 22 11.81 -8.07 -2.86
N ALA A 23 12.00 -8.54 -1.63
CA ALA A 23 11.54 -9.86 -1.21
C ALA A 23 11.30 -9.95 0.30
N ILE A 24 10.39 -10.84 0.69
CA ILE A 24 10.24 -11.33 2.06
C ILE A 24 10.75 -12.77 2.05
N LYS A 25 11.75 -13.08 2.87
CA LYS A 25 12.40 -14.40 2.97
C LYS A 25 11.84 -15.17 4.15
N GLY A 26 11.80 -16.48 4.01
CA GLY A 26 11.31 -17.38 5.04
C GLY A 26 10.78 -18.69 4.48
N ASN A 27 10.65 -19.69 5.33
CA ASN A 27 9.98 -20.95 5.00
C ASN A 27 8.77 -21.10 5.94
N GLN A 28 7.56 -20.90 5.41
CA GLN A 28 6.28 -20.79 6.14
C GLN A 28 6.15 -19.58 7.07
N GLN A 29 7.23 -19.19 7.76
CA GLN A 29 7.33 -17.97 8.57
C GLN A 29 8.44 -17.07 8.03
N VAL A 30 8.26 -15.76 8.14
CA VAL A 30 9.27 -14.78 7.77
C VAL A 30 10.51 -14.91 8.66
N SER A 31 11.68 -14.77 8.05
CA SER A 31 12.96 -14.72 8.74
C SER A 31 13.77 -13.47 8.37
N ALA A 32 13.52 -12.88 7.20
CA ALA A 32 14.20 -11.66 6.76
C ALA A 32 13.43 -10.93 5.63
N VAL A 33 13.84 -9.70 5.36
CA VAL A 33 13.42 -8.92 4.18
C VAL A 33 14.63 -8.45 3.39
N ILE A 34 14.51 -8.42 2.07
CA ILE A 34 15.54 -7.87 1.17
C ILE A 34 15.18 -6.43 0.84
N VAL A 35 16.08 -5.51 1.18
CA VAL A 35 15.92 -4.06 0.98
C VAL A 35 17.09 -3.53 0.17
N GLY A 36 16.88 -3.26 -1.12
CA GLY A 36 17.99 -3.07 -2.06
C GLY A 36 18.84 -4.35 -2.17
N GLU A 37 20.11 -4.26 -1.78
CA GLU A 37 21.07 -5.38 -1.75
C GLU A 37 21.28 -5.96 -0.35
N GLU A 38 20.62 -5.41 0.67
CA GLU A 38 20.79 -5.81 2.07
C GLU A 38 19.70 -6.78 2.51
N GLU A 39 20.08 -7.78 3.32
CA GLU A 39 19.16 -8.69 4.00
C GLU A 39 19.02 -8.26 5.47
N ILE A 40 17.78 -7.99 5.89
CA ILE A 40 17.47 -7.54 7.24
C ILE A 40 16.68 -8.64 7.96
N PRO A 41 17.21 -9.23 9.05
CA PRO A 41 16.50 -10.21 9.86
C PRO A 41 15.20 -9.62 10.43
N ALA A 42 14.10 -10.36 10.33
CA ALA A 42 12.80 -9.95 10.85
C ALA A 42 11.90 -11.16 11.14
N ASP A 43 11.38 -11.23 12.37
CA ASP A 43 10.43 -12.27 12.79
C ASP A 43 8.97 -11.92 12.44
N ILE A 44 8.69 -10.63 12.20
CA ILE A 44 7.39 -10.09 11.83
C ILE A 44 7.58 -8.99 10.77
N VAL A 45 6.70 -8.95 9.77
CA VAL A 45 6.66 -7.88 8.76
C VAL A 45 5.27 -7.29 8.68
N LEU A 46 5.18 -5.97 8.80
CA LEU A 46 3.95 -5.19 8.60
C LEU A 46 3.98 -4.51 7.22
N ILE A 47 3.03 -4.87 6.36
CA ILE A 47 2.92 -4.28 5.01
C ILE A 47 1.99 -3.07 5.07
N SER A 48 2.58 -1.87 4.92
CA SER A 48 1.86 -0.58 4.94
C SER A 48 2.11 0.23 3.65
N ALA A 49 2.02 -0.43 2.49
CA ALA A 49 2.34 0.14 1.17
C ALA A 49 1.17 0.88 0.48
N GLY A 50 0.15 1.29 1.25
CA GLY A 50 -1.09 1.87 0.73
C GLY A 50 -2.14 0.81 0.35
N MET A 51 -3.27 1.27 -0.18
CA MET A 51 -4.41 0.42 -0.54
C MET A 51 -4.91 0.73 -1.95
N ARG A 52 -5.63 -0.22 -2.56
CA ARG A 52 -6.33 -0.03 -3.84
C ARG A 52 -7.82 -0.30 -3.63
N PRO A 53 -8.72 0.55 -4.16
CA PRO A 53 -10.15 0.27 -4.11
C PRO A 53 -10.51 -1.02 -4.87
N ASN A 54 -11.36 -1.86 -4.26
CA ASN A 54 -11.88 -3.07 -4.90
C ASN A 54 -13.09 -2.71 -5.78
N VAL A 55 -12.86 -2.50 -7.08
CA VAL A 55 -13.89 -2.02 -8.02
C VAL A 55 -14.30 -3.03 -9.10
N ASP A 56 -13.75 -4.24 -9.07
CA ASP A 56 -13.95 -5.27 -10.12
C ASP A 56 -15.41 -5.58 -10.41
N ILE A 57 -16.23 -5.75 -9.37
CA ILE A 57 -17.66 -6.05 -9.52
C ILE A 57 -18.41 -4.85 -10.11
N ALA A 58 -18.07 -3.65 -9.67
CA ALA A 58 -18.69 -2.42 -10.16
C ALA A 58 -18.38 -2.21 -11.65
N MET A 59 -17.11 -2.36 -12.05
CA MET A 59 -16.70 -2.27 -13.46
C MET A 59 -17.43 -3.30 -14.32
N LYS A 60 -17.55 -4.56 -13.86
CA LYS A 60 -18.30 -5.62 -14.56
C LYS A 60 -19.79 -5.30 -14.69
N ALA A 61 -20.37 -4.55 -13.76
CA ALA A 61 -21.74 -4.06 -13.83
C ALA A 61 -21.92 -2.80 -14.72
N GLY A 62 -20.83 -2.31 -15.32
CA GLY A 62 -20.81 -1.09 -16.11
C GLY A 62 -20.85 0.18 -15.27
N ILE A 63 -20.47 0.12 -13.99
CA ILE A 63 -20.43 1.30 -13.11
C ILE A 63 -19.09 2.03 -13.29
N GLU A 64 -19.16 3.36 -13.41
CA GLU A 64 -18.01 4.23 -13.68
C GLU A 64 -17.01 4.30 -12.50
N THR A 65 -15.73 4.26 -12.82
CA THR A 65 -14.61 4.49 -11.88
C THR A 65 -13.83 5.73 -12.27
N GLY A 66 -13.44 6.56 -11.30
CA GLY A 66 -12.78 7.84 -11.54
C GLY A 66 -11.25 7.80 -11.46
N GLU A 67 -10.60 8.96 -11.58
CA GLU A 67 -9.14 9.11 -11.51
C GLU A 67 -8.53 8.61 -10.19
N SER A 68 -9.29 8.68 -9.09
CA SER A 68 -8.92 8.11 -7.79
C SER A 68 -8.95 6.58 -7.75
N ARG A 69 -9.40 5.94 -8.83
CA ARG A 69 -9.67 4.49 -8.98
C ARG A 69 -10.79 3.97 -8.08
N GLY A 70 -11.53 4.88 -7.44
CA GLY A 70 -12.76 4.56 -6.71
C GLY A 70 -13.99 4.60 -7.60
N ILE A 71 -15.11 4.16 -7.04
CA ILE A 71 -16.44 4.30 -7.66
C ILE A 71 -16.84 5.78 -7.66
N VAL A 72 -17.28 6.28 -8.81
CA VAL A 72 -17.78 7.66 -8.92
C VAL A 72 -19.18 7.75 -8.31
N THR A 73 -19.40 8.72 -7.43
CA THR A 73 -20.70 8.96 -6.80
C THR A 73 -21.12 10.41 -6.85
N ASP A 74 -22.42 10.67 -6.86
CA ASP A 74 -22.98 11.99 -6.56
C ASP A 74 -22.99 12.28 -5.04
N ARG A 75 -23.51 13.45 -4.63
CA ARG A 75 -23.63 13.84 -3.22
C ARG A 75 -24.60 12.97 -2.40
N SER A 76 -25.46 12.20 -3.06
CA SER A 76 -26.40 11.27 -2.46
C SER A 76 -25.90 9.82 -2.52
N LEU A 77 -24.62 9.60 -2.86
CA LEU A 77 -23.97 8.30 -3.02
C LEU A 77 -24.53 7.42 -4.15
N ARG A 78 -25.23 8.02 -5.12
CA ARG A 78 -25.71 7.30 -6.31
C ARG A 78 -24.58 7.17 -7.32
N VAL A 79 -24.59 6.07 -8.07
CA VAL A 79 -23.60 5.77 -9.11
C VAL A 79 -24.19 5.96 -10.50
N LYS A 80 -23.33 6.24 -11.48
CA LYS A 80 -23.69 6.26 -12.89
C LYS A 80 -23.26 4.94 -13.54
N LYS A 81 -24.17 4.34 -14.31
CA LYS A 81 -23.82 3.28 -15.24
C LYS A 81 -23.24 3.93 -16.49
N GLY A 82 -22.00 3.60 -16.85
CA GLY A 82 -21.39 4.03 -18.11
C GLY A 82 -22.26 3.58 -19.28
N GLU A 83 -22.42 4.47 -20.26
CA GLU A 83 -23.02 4.09 -21.54
C GLU A 83 -22.03 3.16 -22.27
N SER A 84 -22.54 2.07 -22.83
CA SER A 84 -21.76 1.10 -23.61
C SER A 84 -21.27 1.71 -24.93
#